data_AF-A0A948TGK0-F1
#
_entry.id   AF-A0A948TGK0-F1
#
_cell.length_a   1.000
_cell.length_b   1.000
_cell.length_c   1.000
_cell.angle_alpha   90.00
_cell.angle_beta   90.00
_cell.angle_gamma   90.00
#
_symmetry.space_group_name_H-M   'P 1'
#
loop_
_entity.id
_entity.type
_entity.pdbx_description
1 polymer ?
#
loop_
_entity_poly.entity_id
_entity_poly.type
_entity_poly.pdbx_seq_one_letter_code
_entity_poly.pdbx_strand_id
1 'polypeptide(L)'
;MQAFVVEEDREQVLREMALSRIVEQLDKHGVHVLYGGIIDPVRGYTRKRVEYRYCDDDHRMVIMVRTDITEIYEQERQRNIELQRALELAYTDQLTGLLNQHGFSTKAQQLYKRMLA
;
A
#
# COMPACT_ATOMS: atom_id res chain seq x y z
N MET A 1 0.00 6.21 20.76
CA MET A 1 0.00 6.00 19.29
C MET A 1 -1.18 5.19 18.78
N GLN A 2 -1.57 4.08 19.42
CA GLN A 2 -2.69 3.23 18.94
C GLN A 2 -4.03 3.96 18.74
N ALA A 3 -4.33 4.98 19.55
CA ALA A 3 -5.59 5.73 19.45
C ALA A 3 -5.78 6.50 18.14
N PHE A 4 -4.69 6.82 17.43
CA PHE A 4 -4.75 7.61 16.20
C PHE A 4 -4.48 6.79 14.93
N VAL A 5 -3.93 5.58 15.06
CA VAL A 5 -3.72 4.69 13.91
C VAL A 5 -5.03 3.96 13.61
N VAL A 6 -5.41 3.91 12.33
CA VAL A 6 -6.59 3.16 11.87
C VAL A 6 -6.47 1.69 12.27
N GLU A 7 -7.58 1.07 12.69
CA GLU A 7 -7.57 -0.26 13.31
C GLU A 7 -6.83 -1.30 12.48
N GLU A 8 -7.07 -1.31 11.17
CA GLU A 8 -6.47 -2.23 10.20
C GLU A 8 -4.95 -2.15 10.16
N ASP A 9 -4.39 -0.95 10.36
CA ASP A 9 -2.94 -0.70 10.29
C ASP A 9 -2.25 -0.89 11.67
N ARG A 10 -3.00 -0.97 12.78
CA ARG A 10 -2.43 -0.93 14.15
C ARG A 10 -1.40 -2.03 14.40
N GLU A 11 -1.74 -3.28 14.07
CA GLU A 11 -0.83 -4.39 14.34
C GLU A 11 0.43 -4.29 13.49
N GLN A 12 0.28 -3.97 12.20
CA GLN A 12 1.42 -3.84 11.29
C GLN A 12 2.32 -2.69 11.74
N VAL A 13 1.76 -1.51 12.02
CA VAL A 13 2.53 -0.35 12.49
C VAL A 13 3.23 -0.67 13.80
N LEU A 14 2.57 -1.35 14.74
CA LEU A 14 3.19 -1.75 16.00
C LEU A 14 4.38 -2.70 15.78
N ARG A 15 4.22 -3.71 14.91
CA ARG A 15 5.30 -4.65 14.57
C ARG A 15 6.46 -3.93 13.86
N GLU A 16 6.17 -3.10 12.86
CA GLU A 16 7.19 -2.44 12.05
C GLU A 16 7.90 -1.29 12.76
N MET A 17 7.29 -0.71 13.80
CA MET A 17 7.91 0.31 14.65
C MET A 17 8.62 -0.26 15.88
N ALA A 18 8.58 -1.58 16.11
CA ALA A 18 9.35 -2.18 17.19
C ALA A 18 10.85 -1.93 16.93
N LEU A 19 11.58 -1.46 17.94
CA LEU A 19 13.00 -1.11 17.78
C LEU A 19 13.83 -2.27 17.23
N SER A 20 13.55 -3.50 17.68
CA SER A 20 14.18 -4.72 17.16
C SER A 20 13.95 -4.90 15.66
N ARG A 21 12.74 -4.63 15.19
CA ARG A 21 12.38 -4.70 13.78
C ARG A 21 13.03 -3.59 12.96
N ILE A 22 13.06 -2.36 13.49
CA ILE A 22 13.73 -1.23 12.85
C ILE A 22 15.21 -1.56 12.66
N VAL A 23 15.91 -1.99 13.71
CA VAL A 23 17.32 -2.36 13.66
C VAL A 23 17.55 -3.52 12.69
N GLU A 24 16.72 -4.57 12.73
CA GLU A 24 16.80 -5.70 11.79
C GLU A 24 16.71 -5.24 10.33
N GLN A 25 15.78 -4.34 10.02
CA GLN A 25 15.59 -3.84 8.66
C GLN A 25 16.71 -2.89 8.22
N LEU A 26 17.20 -2.04 9.12
CA LEU A 26 18.32 -1.15 8.83
C LEU A 26 19.62 -1.93 8.61
N ASP A 27 19.90 -2.94 9.42
CA ASP A 27 21.10 -3.78 9.26
C ASP A 27 21.08 -4.56 7.93
N LYS A 28 19.89 -4.95 7.45
CA LYS A 28 19.73 -5.70 6.19
C LYS A 28 19.69 -4.81 4.94
N HIS A 29 19.03 -3.65 5.01
CA HIS A 29 18.66 -2.87 3.84
C HIS A 29 19.11 -1.40 3.88
N GLY A 30 19.64 -0.92 5.01
CA GLY A 30 20.05 0.48 5.21
C GLY A 30 18.91 1.49 5.35
N VAL A 31 17.68 1.09 5.03
CA VAL A 31 16.47 1.90 5.14
C VAL A 31 15.30 1.02 5.56
N HIS A 32 14.43 1.57 6.41
CA HIS A 32 13.18 0.92 6.76
C HIS A 32 12.01 1.87 6.54
N VAL A 33 11.02 1.46 5.74
CA VAL A 33 9.87 2.29 5.39
C VAL A 33 8.59 1.57 5.77
N LEU A 34 7.71 2.28 6.48
CA LEU A 34 6.35 1.84 6.73
C LEU A 34 5.34 2.92 6.35
N TYR A 35 4.11 2.47 6.12
CA TYR A 35 2.97 3.31 5.81
C TYR A 35 1.89 3.06 6.86
N GLY A 36 1.18 4.12 7.26
CA GLY A 36 0.09 3.99 8.20
C GLY A 36 -0.96 5.07 8.00
N GLY A 37 -2.23 4.66 8.04
CA GLY A 37 -3.39 5.52 8.15
C GLY A 37 -3.52 6.09 9.56
N ILE A 38 -3.75 7.40 9.63
CA ILE A 38 -3.94 8.14 10.88
C ILE A 38 -5.29 8.85 10.83
N ILE A 39 -6.11 8.65 11.87
CA ILE A 39 -7.31 9.44 12.13
C ILE A 39 -6.89 10.69 12.90
N ASP A 40 -6.86 11.82 12.18
CA ASP A 40 -6.61 13.14 12.73
C ASP A 40 -7.95 13.79 13.15
N PRO A 41 -8.07 14.32 14.38
CA PRO A 41 -9.33 14.92 14.85
C PRO A 41 -9.82 16.12 14.02
N VAL A 42 -8.92 16.81 13.32
CA VAL A 42 -9.23 18.02 12.54
C VAL A 42 -9.30 17.70 11.06
N ARG A 43 -8.35 16.91 10.54
CA ARG A 43 -8.22 16.62 9.10
C ARG A 43 -8.91 15.33 8.66
N GLY A 44 -9.42 14.53 9.60
CA GLY A 44 -9.98 13.22 9.30
C GLY A 44 -8.89 12.20 8.95
N TYR A 45 -9.16 11.31 8.01
CA TYR A 45 -8.18 10.30 7.60
C TYR A 45 -7.00 10.94 6.86
N THR A 46 -5.79 10.64 7.30
CA THR A 46 -4.53 11.00 6.63
C THR A 46 -3.65 9.76 6.49
N ARG A 47 -2.72 9.76 5.54
CA ARG A 47 -1.74 8.68 5.40
C ARG A 47 -0.33 9.21 5.52
N LYS A 48 0.47 8.54 6.34
CA LYS A 48 1.87 8.90 6.58
C LYS A 48 2.81 7.83 6.06
N ARG A 49 3.90 8.27 5.47
CA ARG A 49 5.09 7.46 5.20
C ARG A 49 6.09 7.75 6.31
N VAL A 50 6.52 6.73 7.03
CA VAL A 50 7.56 6.82 8.06
C VAL A 50 8.78 6.08 7.53
N GLU A 51 9.91 6.75 7.54
CA GLU A 51 11.18 6.21 7.08
C GLU A 51 12.22 6.32 8.20
N TYR A 52 12.95 5.23 8.42
CA TYR A 52 14.10 5.17 9.30
C TYR A 52 15.38 4.98 8.49
N ARG A 53 16.46 5.65 8.92
CA ARG A 53 17.83 5.44 8.43
C ARG A 53 18.81 5.61 9.58
N TYR A 54 19.99 5.01 9.45
CA TYR A 54 21.12 5.42 10.28
C TYR A 54 21.62 6.79 9.81
N CYS A 55 21.81 7.69 10.78
CA CYS A 55 22.50 8.95 10.57
C CYS A 55 23.98 8.84 10.93
N ASP A 56 24.29 7.92 11.84
CA ASP A 56 25.65 7.56 12.27
C ASP A 56 25.65 6.06 12.53
N ASP A 57 26.39 5.33 11.68
CA ASP A 57 26.47 3.88 11.75
C ASP A 57 27.31 3.41 12.95
N ASP A 58 28.34 4.17 13.33
CA ASP A 58 29.28 3.82 14.41
C ASP A 58 28.59 3.90 15.78
N HIS A 59 27.69 4.87 15.94
CA HIS A 59 26.91 5.06 17.17
C HIS A 59 25.49 4.49 17.08
N ARG A 60 25.14 3.82 15.96
CA ARG A 60 23.80 3.28 15.63
C ARG A 60 22.68 4.30 15.88
N MET A 61 22.92 5.56 15.53
CA MET A 61 21.95 6.63 15.72
C MET A 61 20.93 6.59 14.57
N VAL A 62 19.66 6.38 14.91
CA VAL A 62 18.57 6.29 13.94
C VAL A 62 17.84 7.62 13.82
N ILE A 63 17.63 8.08 12.59
CA ILE A 63 16.72 9.19 12.27
C ILE A 63 15.38 8.66 11.76
N MET A 64 14.29 9.35 12.11
CA MET A 64 12.95 9.07 11.63
C MET A 64 12.42 10.28 10.84
N VAL A 65 12.04 10.06 9.59
CA VAL A 65 11.37 11.05 8.74
C VAL A 65 9.92 10.63 8.54
N ARG A 66 8.99 11.54 8.85
CA ARG A 66 7.55 11.32 8.64
C ARG A 66 7.03 12.30 7.61
N THR A 67 6.54 11.78 6.49
CA THR A 67 5.97 12.57 5.39
C THR A 67 4.47 12.34 5.31
N ASP A 68 3.72 13.43 5.17
CA ASP A 68 2.29 13.36 4.81
C ASP A 68 2.18 13.01 3.33
N ILE A 69 1.56 11.85 3.03
CA ILE A 69 1.38 11.35 1.67
C ILE A 69 -0.11 11.22 1.30
N THR A 70 -0.99 11.85 2.08
CA THR A 70 -2.45 11.71 1.93
C THR A 70 -2.89 12.04 0.51
N GLU A 71 -2.43 13.17 -0.02
CA GLU A 71 -2.79 13.62 -1.37
C GLU A 71 -2.38 12.62 -2.45
N ILE A 72 -1.13 12.14 -2.42
CA ILE A 72 -0.61 11.19 -3.41
C ILE A 72 -1.39 9.87 -3.33
N TYR A 73 -1.67 9.40 -2.11
CA TYR A 73 -2.44 8.18 -1.90
C TYR A 73 -3.87 8.29 -2.43
N GLU A 74 -4.54 9.42 -2.22
CA GLU A 74 -5.89 9.66 -2.74
C GLU A 74 -5.91 9.73 -4.26
N GLN A 75 -4.93 10.41 -4.87
CA GLN A 75 -4.79 10.48 -6.33
C GLN A 75 -4.57 9.09 -6.93
N GLU A 76 -3.72 8.26 -6.31
CA GLU A 76 -3.47 6.89 -6.77
C GLU A 76 -4.70 5.99 -6.59
N ARG A 77 -5.41 6.12 -5.46
CA ARG A 77 -6.67 5.41 -5.22
C ARG A 77 -7.72 5.75 -6.27
N GLN A 78 -7.89 7.04 -6.57
CA GLN A 78 -8.85 7.49 -7.57
C GLN A 78 -8.51 6.96 -8.97
N ARG A 79 -7.23 7.03 -9.35
CA ARG A 79 -6.72 6.48 -10.61
C ARG A 79 -6.96 4.96 -10.72
N ASN A 80 -6.77 4.22 -9.64
CA ASN A 80 -7.03 2.78 -9.60
C ASN A 80 -8.52 2.46 -9.75
N ILE A 81 -9.41 3.26 -9.15
CA ILE A 81 -10.86 3.11 -9.33
C ILE A 81 -11.25 3.34 -10.80
N GLU A 82 -10.71 4.39 -11.42
CA GLU A 82 -10.96 4.70 -12.82
C GLU A 82 -10.42 3.61 -13.76
N LEU A 83 -9.20 3.13 -13.50
CA LEU A 83 -8.62 2.03 -14.24
C LEU A 83 -9.46 0.75 -14.12
N GLN A 84 -9.91 0.42 -12.90
CA GLN A 84 -10.77 -0.73 -12.65
C GLN A 84 -12.09 -0.62 -13.42
N ARG A 85 -12.74 0.55 -13.41
CA ARG A 85 -13.95 0.79 -14.19
C ARG A 85 -13.70 0.66 -15.68
N ALA A 86 -12.60 1.21 -16.19
CA ALA A 86 -12.24 1.10 -17.60
C ALA A 86 -12.02 -0.37 -18.01
N LEU A 87 -11.37 -1.17 -17.16
CA LEU A 87 -11.20 -2.60 -17.36
C LEU A 87 -12.55 -3.33 -17.33
N GLU A 88 -13.43 -3.02 -16.39
CA GLU A 88 -14.78 -3.60 -16.35
C GLU A 88 -15.54 -3.31 -17.64
N LEU A 89 -15.56 -2.06 -18.10
CA LEU A 89 -16.22 -1.67 -19.36
C LEU A 89 -15.59 -2.33 -20.58
N ALA A 90 -14.27 -2.53 -20.60
CA ALA A 90 -13.58 -3.17 -21.72
C ALA A 90 -13.80 -4.69 -21.78
N TYR A 91 -14.06 -5.33 -20.63
CA TYR A 91 -14.17 -6.80 -20.53
C TYR A 91 -15.59 -7.30 -20.34
N THR A 92 -16.54 -6.42 -20.04
CA THR A 92 -17.96 -6.78 -19.85
C THR A 92 -18.85 -6.22 -20.95
N ASP A 93 -19.95 -6.91 -21.18
CA ASP A 93 -21.05 -6.44 -21.99
C ASP A 93 -21.93 -5.50 -21.13
N GLN A 94 -22.15 -4.27 -21.61
CA GLN A 94 -22.81 -3.23 -20.82
C GLN A 94 -24.28 -3.53 -20.52
N LEU A 95 -24.95 -4.34 -21.34
CA LEU A 95 -26.35 -4.69 -21.15
C LEU A 95 -26.54 -5.78 -20.09
N THR A 96 -25.62 -6.75 -20.06
CA THR A 96 -25.76 -7.96 -19.23
C THR A 96 -24.84 -8.01 -18.02
N GLY A 97 -23.77 -7.20 -18.00
CA GLY A 97 -22.71 -7.26 -16.98
C GLY A 97 -21.86 -8.53 -17.04
N LEU A 98 -22.09 -9.40 -18.02
CA LEU A 98 -21.31 -10.61 -18.26
C LEU A 98 -20.04 -10.28 -19.06
N LEU A 99 -19.10 -11.21 -19.14
CA LEU A 99 -17.91 -11.01 -19.98
C LEU A 99 -18.32 -10.87 -21.45
N ASN A 100 -17.78 -9.84 -22.10
CA ASN A 100 -17.88 -9.73 -23.56
C ASN A 100 -16.91 -10.71 -24.24
N GLN A 101 -16.94 -10.79 -25.57
CA GLN A 101 -16.10 -11.72 -26.33
C GLN A 101 -14.61 -11.56 -26.04
N HIS A 102 -14.15 -10.31 -25.95
CA HIS A 102 -12.75 -10.01 -25.64
C HIS A 102 -12.39 -10.48 -24.21
N GLY A 103 -13.25 -10.18 -23.24
CA GLY A 103 -13.04 -10.57 -21.86
C GLY A 103 -13.06 -12.08 -21.63
N PHE A 104 -13.93 -12.80 -22.33
CA PHE A 104 -13.97 -14.27 -22.30
C PHE A 104 -12.69 -14.88 -22.86
N SER A 105 -12.26 -14.45 -24.06
CA SER A 105 -11.06 -14.97 -24.73
C SER A 105 -9.81 -14.79 -23.86
N THR A 106 -9.63 -13.60 -23.29
CA THR A 106 -8.48 -13.28 -22.44
C THR A 106 -8.46 -14.13 -21.16
N LYS A 107 -9.61 -14.30 -20.48
CA LYS A 107 -9.70 -15.14 -19.28
C LYS A 107 -9.42 -16.61 -19.59
N ALA A 108 -9.95 -17.13 -20.70
CA ALA A 108 -9.71 -18.50 -21.13
C ALA A 108 -8.20 -18.75 -21.37
N GLN A 109 -7.51 -17.81 -22.02
CA GLN A 109 -6.05 -17.90 -22.23
C GLN A 109 -5.25 -17.84 -20.92
N GLN A 110 -5.64 -17.00 -19.96
CA GLN A 110 -4.98 -16.93 -18.65
C GLN A 110 -5.11 -18.23 -17.85
N LEU A 111 -6.31 -18.82 -17.85
CA LEU A 111 -6.56 -20.10 -17.18
C LEU A 111 -5.76 -21.23 -17.81
N TYR A 112 -5.71 -21.29 -19.15
CA TYR A 112 -4.90 -22.27 -19.86
C TYR A 112 -3.40 -22.15 -19.51
N LYS A 113 -2.86 -20.92 -19.46
CA LYS A 113 -1.46 -20.69 -19.04
C LYS A 113 -1.20 -21.11 -17.58
N ARG A 114 -2.14 -20.89 -16.67
CA ARG A 114 -2.01 -21.31 -15.26
C ARG A 114 -2.03 -22.82 -15.05
N MET A 115 -2.66 -23.58 -15.94
CA MET A 115 -2.67 -25.05 -15.85
C MET A 115 -1.37 -25.69 -16.36
N LEU A 116 -0.58 -24.94 -17.15
CA LEU A 116 0.68 -25.40 -17.74
C LEU A 116 1.92 -24.95 -16.96
N ALA A 117 1.76 -24.15 -15.89
CA ALA A 117 2.81 -23.64 -15.03
C ALA A 117 2.76 -24.33 -13.67
#